data_AF-A0A1Z4BPE4-F1
#
_entry.id   AF-A0A1Z4BPE4-F1
#
_cell.length_a   1.000
_cell.length_b   1.000
_cell.length_c   1.000
_cell.angle_alpha   90.00
_cell.angle_beta   90.00
_cell.angle_gamma   90.00
#
_symmetry.space_group_name_H-M   'P 1'
#
loop_
_entity.id
_entity.type
_entity.pdbx_description
1 polymer ?
#
loop_
_entity_poly.entity_id
_entity_poly.type
_entity_poly.pdbx_seq_one_letter_code
_entity_poly.pdbx_strand_id
1 'polypeptide(L)'
;MKHTILFFVFVILLTNCQQQKTISIQKDTTTQSNTAIVMSIDSTVVAKTNTAEPKVKLSKNDSLLKILQEKYGEDYESYQRAVRKLVLHQMKYSILKNTCLEEFYLQGFAKTTKDSIKVHLPFNLHTFDCGAPDCYTTEVSFRLTNEKNIIFPDSLPFHEEQSGCMENYQFSDVYELIKTTHKHVIYHCPTKRRTLVLYFPKIKGCWSGDAYYFVGVTRKRFNGKNIYTVRENYNDNKPESEWNKVPYMITNFNRLEYEFMLKE
;
A
#
# COMPACT_ATOMS: atom_id res chain seq x y z
N MET A 1 13.43 71.75 -16.71
CA MET A 1 12.82 70.50 -17.26
C MET A 1 13.07 69.41 -16.22
N LYS A 2 12.25 69.21 -15.17
CA LYS A 2 10.92 68.58 -15.12
C LYS A 2 10.80 67.38 -16.08
N HIS A 3 10.98 66.16 -15.55
CA HIS A 3 10.02 65.06 -15.70
C HIS A 3 10.17 64.07 -14.54
N THR A 4 9.22 64.18 -13.61
CA THR A 4 8.87 63.23 -12.57
C THR A 4 8.14 62.06 -13.23
N ILE A 5 8.57 60.82 -13.01
CA ILE A 5 7.73 59.64 -13.29
C ILE A 5 7.63 58.81 -12.02
N LEU A 6 6.43 58.89 -11.47
CA LEU A 6 5.92 58.24 -10.26
C LEU A 6 5.43 56.84 -10.66
N PHE A 7 6.11 55.78 -10.21
CA PHE A 7 5.59 54.41 -10.35
C PHE A 7 4.78 54.05 -9.10
N PHE A 8 3.47 53.90 -9.32
CA PHE A 8 2.46 53.55 -8.32
C PHE A 8 2.69 52.15 -7.74
N VAL A 9 2.83 52.08 -6.42
CA VAL A 9 2.72 50.84 -5.64
C VAL A 9 1.23 50.56 -5.41
N PHE A 10 0.70 49.49 -6.02
CA PHE A 10 -0.64 49.00 -5.73
C PHE A 10 -0.58 48.01 -4.56
N VAL A 11 -0.89 48.48 -3.36
CA VAL A 11 -1.21 47.64 -2.21
C VAL A 11 -2.71 47.35 -2.26
N ILE A 12 -3.09 46.12 -2.62
CA ILE A 12 -4.48 45.65 -2.43
C ILE A 12 -4.54 44.97 -1.07
N LEU A 13 -5.03 45.72 -0.08
CA LEU A 13 -5.54 45.21 1.18
C LEU A 13 -6.92 44.59 0.91
N LEU A 14 -7.03 43.26 1.03
CA LEU A 14 -8.30 42.57 1.21
C LEU A 14 -8.30 41.95 2.60
N THR A 15 -8.84 42.71 3.55
CA THR A 15 -9.32 42.17 4.82
C THR A 15 -10.67 41.49 4.64
N ASN A 16 -10.88 40.49 5.48
CA ASN A 16 -12.18 40.01 5.99
C ASN A 16 -12.81 38.82 5.24
N CYS A 17 -12.64 37.62 5.78
CA CYS A 17 -13.66 37.03 6.67
C CYS A 17 -13.15 35.67 7.17
N GLN A 18 -12.96 35.53 8.48
CA GLN A 18 -12.89 34.21 9.10
C GLN A 18 -14.24 33.51 8.91
N GLN A 19 -14.25 32.43 8.13
CA GLN A 19 -15.25 31.39 8.28
C GLN A 19 -14.52 30.08 8.55
N GLN A 20 -14.47 29.75 9.83
CA GLN A 20 -14.21 28.42 10.33
C GLN A 20 -15.31 27.51 9.77
N LYS A 21 -15.01 26.81 8.67
CA LYS A 21 -15.97 25.88 8.06
C LYS A 21 -15.94 24.58 8.86
N THR A 22 -16.74 24.55 9.94
CA THR A 22 -17.12 23.31 10.63
C THR A 22 -17.85 22.43 9.62
N ILE A 23 -17.22 21.34 9.19
CA ILE A 23 -17.90 20.31 8.39
C ILE A 23 -18.78 19.51 9.35
N SER A 24 -20.03 19.94 9.51
CA SER A 24 -21.12 19.10 9.97
C SER A 24 -21.52 18.18 8.82
N ILE A 25 -21.16 16.90 8.88
CA ILE A 25 -21.71 15.90 7.97
C ILE A 25 -23.16 15.65 8.41
N GLN A 26 -24.10 16.24 7.69
CA GLN A 26 -25.49 15.80 7.71
C GLN A 26 -25.56 14.35 7.22
N LYS A 27 -26.32 13.58 7.97
CA LYS A 27 -26.56 12.15 7.81
C LYS A 27 -27.56 11.96 6.66
N ASP A 28 -27.07 11.85 5.44
CA ASP A 28 -27.92 11.40 4.35
C ASP A 28 -28.07 9.88 4.38
N THR A 29 -29.33 9.48 4.36
CA THR A 29 -29.83 8.14 4.62
C THR A 29 -29.66 7.30 3.36
N THR A 30 -28.56 6.57 3.25
CA THR A 30 -28.42 5.53 2.22
C THR A 30 -28.73 4.18 2.85
N THR A 31 -29.84 3.62 2.40
CA THR A 31 -30.41 2.32 2.74
C THR A 31 -29.33 1.25 2.95
N GLN A 32 -29.18 0.81 4.21
CA GLN A 32 -28.48 -0.42 4.56
C GLN A 32 -29.21 -1.60 3.91
N SER A 33 -28.73 -2.08 2.76
CA SER A 33 -28.94 -3.48 2.41
C SER A 33 -27.91 -4.31 3.18
N ASN A 34 -28.21 -4.56 4.45
CA ASN A 34 -27.54 -5.61 5.21
C ASN A 34 -28.13 -6.93 4.76
N THR A 35 -27.67 -7.48 3.63
CA THR A 35 -27.89 -8.91 3.38
C THR A 35 -26.95 -9.69 4.27
N ALA A 36 -27.39 -9.92 5.51
CA ALA A 36 -26.79 -10.92 6.38
C ALA A 36 -26.93 -12.27 5.67
N ILE A 37 -25.81 -12.83 5.22
CA ILE A 37 -25.78 -14.22 4.74
C ILE A 37 -25.87 -15.09 5.98
N VAL A 38 -27.09 -15.47 6.35
CA VAL A 38 -27.36 -16.52 7.33
C VAL A 38 -27.33 -17.84 6.56
N MET A 39 -26.26 -18.62 6.73
CA MET A 39 -26.20 -19.97 6.16
C MET A 39 -26.97 -20.93 7.08
N SER A 40 -28.18 -21.29 6.67
CA SER A 40 -28.95 -22.37 7.28
C SER A 40 -28.32 -23.70 6.89
N ILE A 41 -27.96 -24.51 7.88
CA ILE A 41 -27.51 -25.89 7.67
C ILE A 41 -28.76 -26.74 7.83
N ASP A 42 -29.41 -27.07 6.71
CA ASP A 42 -30.43 -28.12 6.70
C ASP A 42 -29.92 -29.27 5.85
N SER A 43 -29.67 -30.40 6.53
CA SER A 43 -29.16 -31.63 5.94
C SER A 43 -30.24 -32.69 6.03
N THR A 44 -31.10 -32.77 5.02
CA THR A 44 -31.99 -33.92 4.80
C THR A 44 -31.82 -34.46 3.38
N VAL A 45 -30.92 -35.46 3.29
CA VAL A 45 -31.04 -36.77 2.62
C VAL A 45 -31.82 -36.87 1.30
N VAL A 46 -31.16 -37.34 0.23
CA VAL A 46 -31.53 -38.60 -0.47
C VAL A 46 -30.26 -39.25 -1.09
N ALA A 47 -30.11 -40.55 -0.87
CA ALA A 47 -29.00 -41.39 -1.29
C ALA A 47 -29.25 -42.11 -2.64
N LYS A 48 -28.14 -42.37 -3.37
CA LYS A 48 -27.77 -43.48 -4.31
C LYS A 48 -26.83 -42.88 -5.37
N THR A 49 -25.66 -43.41 -5.73
CA THR A 49 -25.12 -44.78 -5.73
C THR A 49 -23.59 -44.72 -5.82
N ASN A 50 -22.92 -45.79 -5.41
CA ASN A 50 -21.49 -45.87 -5.07
C ASN A 50 -20.53 -45.89 -6.28
N THR A 51 -19.57 -44.97 -6.28
CA THR A 51 -18.18 -45.23 -6.71
C THR A 51 -17.28 -44.61 -5.64
N ALA A 52 -16.59 -45.45 -4.87
CA ALA A 52 -15.76 -44.99 -3.76
C ALA A 52 -14.42 -44.48 -4.28
N GLU A 53 -14.38 -43.23 -4.71
CA GLU A 53 -13.14 -42.46 -4.62
C GLU A 53 -12.86 -42.18 -3.14
N PRO A 54 -11.60 -42.26 -2.68
CA PRO A 54 -11.28 -41.88 -1.32
C PRO A 54 -11.68 -40.42 -1.15
N LYS A 55 -12.72 -40.15 -0.36
CA LYS A 55 -13.13 -38.79 0.02
C LYS A 55 -11.98 -38.19 0.83
N VAL A 56 -11.05 -37.56 0.13
CA VAL A 56 -10.08 -36.64 0.73
C VAL A 56 -10.91 -35.64 1.51
N LYS A 57 -10.75 -35.66 2.83
CA LYS A 57 -11.46 -34.76 3.73
C LYS A 57 -10.85 -33.37 3.48
N LEU A 58 -11.42 -32.65 2.52
CA LEU A 58 -11.00 -31.29 2.17
C LEU A 58 -10.88 -30.45 3.44
N SER A 59 -9.83 -29.65 3.54
CA SER A 59 -9.74 -28.69 4.63
C SER A 59 -10.93 -27.73 4.56
N LYS A 60 -11.25 -27.07 5.67
CA LYS A 60 -12.31 -26.06 5.71
C LYS A 60 -12.06 -24.97 4.67
N ASN A 61 -10.79 -24.61 4.43
CA ASN A 61 -10.43 -23.62 3.43
C ASN A 61 -10.63 -24.13 2.02
N ASP A 62 -10.24 -25.37 1.70
CA ASP A 62 -10.44 -25.94 0.36
C ASP A 62 -11.92 -25.99 -0.01
N SER A 63 -12.77 -26.32 0.97
CA SER A 63 -14.22 -26.34 0.78
C SER A 63 -14.76 -24.94 0.46
N LEU A 64 -14.26 -23.92 1.15
CA LEU A 64 -14.64 -22.53 0.91
C LEU A 64 -14.09 -22.00 -0.42
N LEU A 65 -12.84 -22.33 -0.76
CA LEU A 65 -12.24 -21.98 -2.06
C LEU A 65 -13.03 -22.59 -3.20
N LYS A 66 -13.46 -23.85 -3.09
CA LYS A 66 -14.31 -24.50 -4.10
C LYS A 66 -15.64 -23.77 -4.30
N ILE A 67 -16.31 -23.38 -3.21
CA ILE A 67 -17.55 -22.59 -3.27
C ILE A 67 -17.31 -21.23 -3.95
N LEU A 68 -16.20 -20.56 -3.63
CA LEU A 68 -15.84 -19.28 -4.25
C LEU A 68 -15.53 -19.45 -5.74
N GLN A 69 -14.82 -20.51 -6.12
CA GLN A 69 -14.50 -20.84 -7.50
C GLN A 69 -15.75 -21.16 -8.32
N GLU A 70 -16.69 -21.92 -7.77
CA GLU A 70 -17.97 -22.22 -8.44
C GLU A 70 -18.81 -20.96 -8.66
N LYS A 71 -18.74 -20.00 -7.74
CA LYS A 71 -19.54 -18.76 -7.80
C LYS A 71 -18.91 -17.66 -8.67
N TYR A 72 -17.58 -17.54 -8.65
CA TYR A 72 -16.86 -16.41 -9.23
C TYR A 72 -15.78 -16.82 -10.23
N GLY A 73 -15.60 -18.10 -10.52
CA GLY A 73 -14.44 -18.61 -11.28
C GLY A 73 -14.31 -18.08 -12.71
N GLU A 74 -15.39 -17.58 -13.31
CA GLU A 74 -15.37 -16.92 -14.61
C GLU A 74 -14.86 -15.46 -14.56
N ASP A 75 -14.91 -14.82 -13.38
CA ASP A 75 -14.38 -13.48 -13.10
C ASP A 75 -13.27 -13.56 -12.05
N TYR A 76 -12.04 -13.70 -12.54
CA TYR A 76 -10.85 -13.83 -11.70
C TYR A 76 -10.69 -12.69 -10.69
N GLU A 77 -11.04 -11.45 -11.05
CA GLU A 77 -10.93 -10.32 -10.12
C GLU A 77 -11.97 -10.40 -9.00
N SER A 78 -13.20 -10.79 -9.32
CA SER A 78 -14.24 -11.01 -8.30
C SER A 78 -13.91 -12.20 -7.41
N TYR A 79 -13.36 -13.27 -7.99
CA TYR A 79 -12.86 -14.41 -7.25
C TYR A 79 -11.75 -14.02 -6.26
N GLN A 80 -10.69 -13.34 -6.72
CA GLN A 80 -9.61 -12.88 -5.84
C GLN A 80 -10.09 -11.90 -4.77
N ARG A 81 -11.02 -11.00 -5.09
CA ARG A 81 -11.66 -10.13 -4.08
C ARG A 81 -12.43 -10.91 -3.03
N ALA A 82 -13.04 -12.05 -3.39
CA ALA A 82 -13.74 -12.90 -2.45
C ALA A 82 -12.76 -13.69 -1.57
N VAL A 83 -11.70 -14.27 -2.14
CA VAL A 83 -10.64 -14.96 -1.38
C VAL A 83 -9.95 -14.00 -0.41
N ARG A 84 -9.61 -12.79 -0.86
CA ARG A 84 -9.07 -11.72 0.00
C ARG A 84 -9.95 -11.44 1.22
N LYS A 85 -11.28 -11.36 1.05
CA LYS A 85 -12.21 -11.15 2.16
C LYS A 85 -12.17 -12.32 3.15
N LEU A 86 -12.05 -13.55 2.65
CA LEU A 86 -11.89 -14.74 3.47
C LEU A 86 -10.59 -14.68 4.29
N VAL A 87 -9.45 -14.37 3.66
CA VAL A 87 -8.16 -14.19 4.34
C VAL A 87 -8.28 -13.13 5.44
N LEU A 88 -8.81 -11.94 5.10
CA LEU A 88 -8.96 -10.84 6.05
C LEU A 88 -9.87 -11.21 7.23
N HIS A 89 -10.89 -12.04 7.02
CA HIS A 89 -11.76 -12.53 8.08
C HIS A 89 -11.02 -13.45 9.06
N GLN A 90 -10.12 -14.30 8.57
CA GLN A 90 -9.33 -15.23 9.39
C GLN A 90 -8.19 -14.56 10.17
N MET A 91 -7.71 -13.40 9.73
CA MET A 91 -6.67 -12.66 10.45
C MET A 91 -7.15 -12.19 11.82
N LYS A 92 -6.22 -12.05 12.79
CA LYS A 92 -6.54 -11.48 14.11
C LYS A 92 -7.11 -10.07 13.97
N TYR A 93 -7.99 -9.65 14.89
CA TYR A 93 -8.45 -8.26 14.92
C TYR A 93 -7.24 -7.33 15.09
N SER A 94 -7.21 -6.30 14.26
CA SER A 94 -6.16 -5.29 14.22
C SER A 94 -6.79 -4.01 13.72
N ILE A 95 -6.34 -2.87 14.24
CA ILE A 95 -6.77 -1.56 13.73
C ILE A 95 -6.46 -1.40 12.24
N LEU A 96 -5.48 -2.14 11.72
CA LEU A 96 -5.10 -2.10 10.31
C LEU A 96 -6.22 -2.58 9.39
N LYS A 97 -7.13 -3.43 9.89
CA LYS A 97 -8.35 -3.81 9.17
C LYS A 97 -9.19 -2.55 8.94
N ASN A 98 -9.51 -2.27 7.68
CA ASN A 98 -10.24 -1.08 7.22
C ASN A 98 -9.44 0.22 7.19
N THR A 99 -8.11 0.18 7.20
CA THR A 99 -7.26 1.37 7.01
C THR A 99 -6.60 1.40 5.64
N CYS A 100 -5.83 2.45 5.37
CA CYS A 100 -4.94 2.53 4.21
C CYS A 100 -3.80 1.50 4.25
N LEU A 101 -3.50 0.92 5.41
CA LEU A 101 -2.47 -0.11 5.60
C LEU A 101 -3.04 -1.54 5.58
N GLU A 102 -4.30 -1.74 5.16
CA GLU A 102 -4.93 -3.07 5.16
C GLU A 102 -4.21 -4.08 4.26
N GLU A 103 -3.74 -3.68 3.07
CA GLU A 103 -2.98 -4.59 2.20
C GLU A 103 -1.61 -4.90 2.77
N PHE A 104 -0.92 -3.90 3.33
CA PHE A 104 0.32 -4.13 4.06
C PHE A 104 0.11 -5.10 5.22
N TYR A 105 -1.03 -5.05 5.90
CA TYR A 105 -1.36 -6.01 6.96
C TYR A 105 -1.60 -7.41 6.40
N LEU A 106 -2.42 -7.55 5.35
CA LEU A 106 -2.72 -8.82 4.68
C LEU A 106 -1.44 -9.53 4.22
N GLN A 107 -0.53 -8.76 3.61
CA GLN A 107 0.77 -9.24 3.12
C GLN A 107 1.81 -9.45 4.23
N GLY A 108 1.49 -9.10 5.48
CA GLY A 108 2.38 -9.26 6.64
C GLY A 108 3.47 -8.20 6.78
N PHE A 109 3.45 -7.14 5.95
CA PHE A 109 4.37 -6.00 5.98
C PHE A 109 4.06 -5.01 7.10
N ALA A 110 2.80 -4.90 7.52
CA ALA A 110 2.40 -4.10 8.66
C ALA A 110 1.90 -5.00 9.79
N LYS A 111 2.35 -4.75 11.03
CA LYS A 111 1.91 -5.50 12.22
C LYS A 111 1.69 -4.54 13.39
N THR A 112 0.60 -4.75 14.12
CA THR A 112 0.31 -4.00 15.35
C THR A 112 1.00 -4.64 16.55
N THR A 113 1.49 -3.78 17.42
CA THR A 113 1.87 -4.07 18.81
C THR A 113 1.01 -3.20 19.72
N LYS A 114 1.17 -3.31 21.04
CA LYS A 114 0.41 -2.49 21.99
C LYS A 114 0.49 -0.99 21.65
N ASP A 115 1.71 -0.49 21.43
CA ASP A 115 1.96 0.96 21.33
C ASP A 115 2.37 1.42 19.92
N SER A 116 2.68 0.50 18.99
CA SER A 116 3.16 0.86 17.66
C SER A 116 2.65 -0.04 16.55
N ILE A 117 2.62 0.49 15.34
CA ILE A 117 2.47 -0.24 14.09
C ILE A 117 3.88 -0.36 13.48
N LYS A 118 4.39 -1.58 13.40
CA LYS A 118 5.66 -1.89 12.75
C LYS A 118 5.41 -2.11 11.27
N VAL A 119 6.14 -1.40 10.41
CA VAL A 119 6.11 -1.58 8.96
C VAL A 119 7.47 -2.06 8.49
N HIS A 120 7.49 -3.09 7.65
CA HIS A 120 8.67 -3.73 7.07
C HIS A 120 8.41 -4.01 5.59
N LEU A 121 9.22 -3.42 4.71
CA LEU A 121 9.04 -3.39 3.27
C LEU A 121 10.24 -4.04 2.55
N PRO A 122 10.10 -5.27 2.04
CA PRO A 122 11.16 -5.98 1.32
C PRO A 122 11.17 -5.61 -0.16
N PHE A 123 11.94 -4.58 -0.51
CA PHE A 123 12.12 -4.19 -1.91
C PHE A 123 13.07 -5.17 -2.61
N ASN A 124 12.49 -6.16 -3.27
CA ASN A 124 13.17 -7.29 -3.90
C ASN A 124 12.91 -7.40 -5.41
N LEU A 125 12.29 -6.38 -6.04
CA LEU A 125 12.15 -6.30 -7.50
C LEU A 125 12.71 -5.00 -8.07
N HIS A 126 13.35 -5.15 -9.22
CA HIS A 126 13.51 -4.13 -10.25
C HIS A 126 12.71 -4.62 -11.45
N THR A 127 12.01 -3.75 -12.18
CA THR A 127 11.26 -4.17 -13.37
C THR A 127 12.17 -4.93 -14.36
N PHE A 128 11.58 -5.69 -15.30
CA PHE A 128 12.33 -6.54 -16.23
C PHE A 128 13.45 -5.74 -16.95
N ASP A 129 14.65 -6.32 -17.04
CA ASP A 129 15.81 -5.81 -17.82
C ASP A 129 16.45 -4.47 -17.36
N CYS A 130 16.52 -4.23 -16.04
CA CYS A 130 16.94 -2.92 -15.50
C CYS A 130 18.42 -2.78 -15.08
N GLY A 131 19.26 -3.79 -15.37
CA GLY A 131 20.71 -3.72 -15.11
C GLY A 131 21.14 -3.88 -13.64
N ALA A 132 20.21 -4.23 -12.75
CA ALA A 132 20.48 -4.54 -11.34
C ALA A 132 20.47 -6.07 -11.12
N PRO A 133 21.45 -6.66 -10.41
CA PRO A 133 21.46 -8.07 -10.03
C PRO A 133 20.14 -8.53 -9.37
N ASP A 134 19.55 -9.62 -9.87
CA ASP A 134 18.28 -10.16 -9.35
C ASP A 134 18.40 -10.82 -7.95
N CYS A 135 19.56 -10.71 -7.31
CA CYS A 135 19.97 -11.49 -6.14
C CYS A 135 20.25 -10.65 -4.88
N TYR A 136 19.68 -9.43 -4.79
CA TYR A 136 19.70 -8.63 -3.55
C TYR A 136 18.31 -8.13 -3.17
N THR A 137 18.16 -7.74 -1.91
CA THR A 137 16.93 -7.17 -1.35
C THR A 137 17.28 -5.96 -0.49
N THR A 138 16.52 -4.88 -0.63
CA THR A 138 16.58 -3.71 0.25
C THR A 138 15.38 -3.72 1.19
N GLU A 139 15.64 -3.96 2.46
CA GLU A 139 14.64 -3.95 3.52
C GLU A 139 14.53 -2.53 4.11
N VAL A 140 13.33 -1.97 4.12
CA VAL A 140 13.05 -0.69 4.78
C VAL A 140 12.05 -0.91 5.89
N SER A 141 12.40 -0.47 7.10
CA SER A 141 11.53 -0.60 8.27
C SER A 141 11.36 0.71 9.03
N PHE A 142 10.16 0.93 9.54
CA PHE A 142 9.80 2.10 10.35
C PHE A 142 8.62 1.79 11.26
N ARG A 143 8.28 2.74 12.14
CA ARG A 143 7.19 2.60 13.11
C ARG A 143 6.28 3.80 13.07
N LEU A 144 4.98 3.53 13.19
CA LEU A 144 3.95 4.52 13.41
C LEU A 144 3.33 4.30 14.80
N THR A 145 2.75 5.35 15.38
CA THR A 145 2.01 5.22 16.64
C THR A 145 0.76 4.38 16.42
N ASN A 146 0.43 3.50 17.36
CA ASN A 146 -0.81 2.74 17.34
C ASN A 146 -1.96 3.55 17.95
N GLU A 147 -2.50 4.50 17.18
CA GLU A 147 -3.66 5.31 17.55
C GLU A 147 -4.91 4.87 16.79
N LYS A 148 -6.08 5.38 17.20
CA LYS A 148 -7.39 5.09 16.54
C LYS A 148 -7.40 5.39 15.04
N ASN A 149 -6.57 6.33 14.59
CA ASN A 149 -6.41 6.67 13.18
C ASN A 149 -4.93 6.47 12.78
N ILE A 150 -4.68 6.07 11.53
CA ILE A 150 -3.32 6.01 11.00
C ILE A 150 -2.84 7.44 10.73
N ILE A 151 -1.81 7.85 11.45
CA ILE A 151 -1.17 9.16 11.29
C ILE A 151 0.25 8.95 10.79
N PHE A 152 0.59 9.62 9.70
CA PHE A 152 1.93 9.69 9.14
C PHE A 152 2.62 10.94 9.68
N PRO A 153 3.66 10.82 10.53
CA PRO A 153 4.31 11.96 11.18
C PRO A 153 5.18 12.75 10.20
N ASP A 154 5.42 14.05 10.48
CA ASP A 154 6.29 14.88 9.62
C ASP A 154 7.75 14.39 9.60
N SER A 155 8.18 13.75 10.68
CA SER A 155 9.50 13.15 10.86
C SER A 155 9.34 11.67 11.18
N LEU A 156 9.88 10.81 10.33
CA LEU A 156 9.74 9.35 10.45
C LEU A 156 11.12 8.67 10.49
N PRO A 157 11.59 8.25 11.68
CA PRO A 157 12.79 7.43 11.79
C PRO A 157 12.61 6.11 11.05
N PHE A 158 13.64 5.71 10.30
CA PHE A 158 13.64 4.45 9.56
C PHE A 158 15.00 3.75 9.66
N HIS A 159 15.00 2.49 9.28
CA HIS A 159 16.18 1.67 9.10
C HIS A 159 16.13 1.01 7.72
N GLU A 160 17.25 1.05 7.02
CA GLU A 160 17.46 0.40 5.72
C GLU A 160 18.58 -0.63 5.86
N GLU A 161 18.35 -1.83 5.36
CA GLU A 161 19.33 -2.91 5.27
C GLU A 161 19.30 -3.47 3.85
N GLN A 162 20.47 -3.63 3.24
CA GLN A 162 20.61 -4.35 1.97
C GLN A 162 21.37 -5.64 2.21
N SER A 163 20.84 -6.74 1.67
CA SER A 163 21.49 -8.04 1.69
C SER A 163 21.43 -8.72 0.31
N GLY A 164 22.37 -9.64 0.05
CA GLY A 164 22.35 -10.50 -1.13
C GLY A 164 23.69 -10.54 -1.86
N CYS A 165 23.66 -10.48 -3.19
CA CYS A 165 24.85 -10.57 -4.05
C CYS A 165 25.59 -9.24 -4.27
N MET A 166 25.14 -8.16 -3.64
CA MET A 166 25.84 -6.89 -3.57
C MET A 166 26.51 -6.71 -2.21
N GLU A 167 27.29 -5.65 -2.07
CA GLU A 167 27.79 -5.23 -0.76
C GLU A 167 26.63 -5.02 0.21
N ASN A 168 26.71 -5.69 1.36
CA ASN A 168 25.76 -5.55 2.43
C ASN A 168 26.00 -4.21 3.13
N TYR A 169 24.93 -3.48 3.40
CA TYR A 169 25.00 -2.29 4.23
C TYR A 169 23.75 -2.16 5.08
N GLN A 170 23.87 -1.39 6.14
CA GLN A 170 22.74 -0.97 6.94
C GLN A 170 22.95 0.45 7.45
N PHE A 171 21.86 1.19 7.58
CA PHE A 171 21.89 2.49 8.24
C PHE A 171 20.52 2.86 8.79
N SER A 172 20.52 3.82 9.70
CA SER A 172 19.31 4.49 10.17
C SER A 172 19.40 5.98 9.88
N ASP A 173 18.27 6.57 9.55
CA ASP A 173 18.13 7.99 9.29
C ASP A 173 16.67 8.41 9.51
N VAL A 174 16.33 9.64 9.16
CA VAL A 174 14.98 10.19 9.31
C VAL A 174 14.45 10.61 7.95
N TYR A 175 13.22 10.22 7.65
CA TYR A 175 12.46 10.79 6.56
C TYR A 175 11.74 12.06 6.98
N GLU A 176 11.68 13.01 6.07
CA GLU A 176 10.80 14.17 6.09
C GLU A 176 9.56 13.90 5.24
N LEU A 177 8.38 14.20 5.77
CA LEU A 177 7.13 14.08 5.03
C LEU A 177 7.06 15.13 3.93
N ILE A 178 6.93 14.70 2.67
CA ILE A 178 6.67 15.59 1.54
C ILE A 178 5.16 15.81 1.37
N LYS A 179 4.38 14.72 1.38
CA LYS A 179 2.94 14.80 1.12
C LYS A 179 2.22 13.57 1.66
N THR A 180 1.07 13.80 2.29
CA THR A 180 0.07 12.78 2.61
C THR A 180 -1.25 13.12 1.94
N THR A 181 -1.88 12.12 1.32
CA THR A 181 -3.24 12.17 0.77
C THR A 181 -3.97 10.86 1.03
N HIS A 182 -5.25 10.78 0.66
CA HIS A 182 -5.99 9.51 0.69
C HIS A 182 -5.51 8.47 -0.34
N LYS A 183 -4.63 8.85 -1.27
CA LYS A 183 -4.12 7.98 -2.34
C LYS A 183 -2.67 7.55 -2.15
N HIS A 184 -1.88 8.32 -1.40
CA HIS A 184 -0.46 8.05 -1.21
C HIS A 184 0.14 8.85 -0.06
N VAL A 185 1.29 8.39 0.40
CA VAL A 185 2.23 9.17 1.23
C VAL A 185 3.62 9.17 0.57
N ILE A 186 4.32 10.30 0.67
CA ILE A 186 5.68 10.49 0.15
C ILE A 186 6.57 10.98 1.29
N TYR A 187 7.64 10.25 1.52
CA TYR A 187 8.70 10.55 2.48
C TYR A 187 10.03 10.69 1.76
N HIS A 188 10.88 11.63 2.20
CA HIS A 188 12.21 11.80 1.64
C HIS A 188 13.26 12.01 2.72
N CYS A 189 14.40 11.35 2.58
CA CYS A 189 15.56 11.50 3.43
C CYS A 189 16.64 12.26 2.64
N PRO A 190 16.91 13.54 2.97
CA PRO A 190 17.86 14.36 2.21
C PRO A 190 19.30 13.86 2.28
N THR A 191 19.75 13.42 3.46
CA THR A 191 21.12 12.96 3.76
C THR A 191 21.52 11.73 2.94
N LYS A 192 20.58 10.79 2.76
CA LYS A 192 20.79 9.53 2.02
C LYS A 192 20.18 9.54 0.62
N ARG A 193 19.49 10.64 0.24
CA ARG A 193 18.77 10.79 -1.02
C ARG A 193 17.83 9.60 -1.30
N ARG A 194 17.06 9.22 -0.27
CA ARG A 194 16.07 8.14 -0.34
C ARG A 194 14.67 8.72 -0.39
N THR A 195 13.80 8.21 -1.25
CA THR A 195 12.37 8.57 -1.22
C THR A 195 11.53 7.31 -1.14
N LEU A 196 10.66 7.25 -0.14
CA LEU A 196 9.64 6.22 0.00
C LEU A 196 8.30 6.78 -0.49
N VAL A 197 7.64 6.04 -1.36
CA VAL A 197 6.27 6.32 -1.79
C VAL A 197 5.41 5.12 -1.44
N LEU A 198 4.35 5.31 -0.67
CA LEU A 198 3.32 4.28 -0.46
C LEU A 198 2.03 4.72 -1.15
N TYR A 199 1.40 3.82 -1.90
CA TYR A 199 0.12 4.03 -2.55
C TYR A 199 -1.01 3.34 -1.77
N PHE A 200 -2.19 3.94 -1.83
CA PHE A 200 -3.40 3.48 -1.16
C PHE A 200 -4.53 3.41 -2.20
N PRO A 201 -4.72 2.26 -2.86
CA PRO A 201 -5.71 2.13 -3.92
C PRO A 201 -7.13 2.30 -3.36
N LYS A 202 -7.98 3.00 -4.13
CA LYS A 202 -9.40 3.18 -3.77
C LYS A 202 -10.14 1.84 -3.80
N ILE A 203 -9.80 0.97 -4.75
CA ILE A 203 -10.33 -0.38 -4.88
C ILE A 203 -9.30 -1.33 -4.30
N LYS A 204 -9.64 -1.93 -3.15
CA LYS A 204 -8.82 -2.93 -2.49
C LYS A 204 -8.87 -4.26 -3.26
N GLY A 205 -7.77 -5.03 -3.23
CA GLY A 205 -7.68 -6.29 -3.97
C GLY A 205 -7.61 -6.13 -5.50
N CYS A 206 -7.17 -4.97 -6.01
CA CYS A 206 -6.93 -4.73 -7.42
C CYS A 206 -5.42 -4.53 -7.67
N TRP A 207 -4.93 -4.94 -8.84
CA TRP A 207 -3.53 -4.86 -9.25
C TRP A 207 -2.98 -3.43 -9.18
N SER A 208 -2.05 -3.15 -8.27
CA SER A 208 -0.85 -2.31 -8.52
C SER A 208 -0.01 -2.20 -7.26
N GLY A 209 1.31 -2.28 -7.42
CA GLY A 209 2.27 -2.25 -6.32
C GLY A 209 2.13 -1.02 -5.42
N ASP A 210 1.96 -1.27 -4.12
CA ASP A 210 1.62 -0.26 -3.12
C ASP A 210 2.83 0.49 -2.54
N ALA A 211 4.05 0.17 -2.97
CA ALA A 211 5.26 0.83 -2.46
C ALA A 211 6.37 0.93 -3.52
N TYR A 212 7.00 2.11 -3.59
CA TYR A 212 8.18 2.37 -4.41
C TYR A 212 9.27 3.00 -3.57
N TYR A 213 10.52 2.58 -3.83
CA TYR A 213 11.70 3.11 -3.17
C TYR A 213 12.69 3.69 -4.17
N PHE A 214 12.94 4.98 -4.04
CA PHE A 214 13.79 5.73 -4.97
C PHE A 214 15.14 6.01 -4.32
N VAL A 215 16.21 5.71 -5.04
CA VAL A 215 17.59 5.86 -4.57
C VAL A 215 18.33 6.89 -5.43
N GLY A 216 18.92 7.89 -4.76
CA GLY A 216 19.69 8.94 -5.42
C GLY A 216 18.82 10.04 -6.03
N VAL A 217 17.53 10.12 -5.68
CA VAL A 217 16.64 11.19 -6.19
C VAL A 217 16.64 12.36 -5.23
N THR A 218 16.74 13.58 -5.76
CA THR A 218 16.70 14.79 -4.93
C THR A 218 15.26 15.15 -4.57
N ARG A 219 15.05 15.71 -3.37
CA ARG A 219 13.74 16.21 -2.87
C ARG A 219 12.94 16.97 -3.92
N LYS A 220 13.59 17.89 -4.65
CA LYS A 220 12.94 18.81 -5.60
C LYS A 220 12.20 18.10 -6.74
N ARG A 221 12.55 16.85 -7.02
CA ARG A 221 11.86 16.05 -8.04
C ARG A 221 10.48 15.59 -7.61
N PHE A 222 10.16 15.56 -6.33
CA PHE A 222 8.84 15.14 -5.86
C PHE A 222 7.99 16.34 -5.46
N ASN A 223 6.88 16.51 -6.15
CA ASN A 223 5.72 17.25 -5.66
C ASN A 223 4.53 16.30 -5.77
N GLY A 224 3.60 16.27 -4.81
CA GLY A 224 2.55 15.22 -4.73
C GLY A 224 1.64 15.00 -5.96
N LYS A 225 1.88 15.70 -7.08
CA LYS A 225 1.20 15.57 -8.36
C LYS A 225 2.03 14.84 -9.44
N ASN A 226 3.36 14.76 -9.30
CA ASN A 226 4.24 14.26 -10.36
C ASN A 226 4.81 12.86 -10.13
N ILE A 227 4.28 12.11 -9.17
CA ILE A 227 4.85 10.82 -8.74
C ILE A 227 4.93 9.81 -9.90
N TYR A 228 3.90 9.75 -10.75
CA TYR A 228 3.90 8.87 -11.93
C TYR A 228 4.99 9.25 -12.93
N THR A 229 5.15 10.55 -13.21
CA THR A 229 6.22 11.07 -14.07
C THR A 229 7.61 10.82 -13.48
N VAL A 230 7.78 10.95 -12.16
CA VAL A 230 9.07 10.66 -11.50
C VAL A 230 9.42 9.18 -11.59
N ARG A 231 8.43 8.29 -11.53
CA ARG A 231 8.63 6.85 -11.76
C ARG A 231 9.05 6.57 -13.20
N GLU A 232 8.35 7.15 -14.18
CA GLU A 232 8.62 6.94 -15.61
C GLU A 232 9.99 7.48 -16.04
N ASN A 233 10.35 8.67 -15.53
CA ASN A 233 11.57 9.39 -15.89
C ASN A 233 12.72 9.18 -14.88
N TYR A 234 12.67 8.08 -14.13
CA TYR A 234 13.63 7.82 -13.05
C TYR A 234 15.06 7.66 -13.59
N ASN A 235 15.21 7.07 -14.78
CA ASN A 235 16.49 6.80 -15.41
C ASN A 235 17.12 8.03 -16.08
N ASP A 236 16.34 9.05 -16.43
CA ASP A 236 16.72 10.13 -17.36
C ASP A 236 17.96 10.96 -16.97
N ASN A 237 18.51 10.78 -15.77
CA ASN A 237 19.66 11.54 -15.27
C ASN A 237 20.67 10.67 -14.49
N LYS A 238 20.59 9.35 -14.62
CA LYS A 238 21.55 8.45 -14.00
C LYS A 238 22.72 8.21 -14.97
N PRO A 239 23.97 8.23 -14.49
CA PRO A 239 25.10 7.71 -15.26
C PRO A 239 24.78 6.30 -15.75
N GLU A 240 25.24 5.95 -16.96
CA GLU A 240 24.99 4.62 -17.55
C GLU A 240 25.51 3.47 -16.68
N SER A 241 26.53 3.76 -15.85
CA SER A 241 27.15 2.86 -14.86
C SER A 241 26.32 2.64 -13.60
N GLU A 242 25.28 3.43 -13.34
CA GLU A 242 24.36 3.16 -12.23
C GLU A 242 23.42 2.01 -12.58
N TRP A 243 23.48 0.95 -11.77
CA TRP A 243 22.66 -0.24 -11.93
C TRP A 243 21.20 -0.03 -11.51
N ASN A 244 20.90 0.93 -10.65
CA ASN A 244 19.55 1.22 -10.18
C ASN A 244 18.79 2.14 -11.14
N LYS A 245 18.51 1.65 -12.35
CA LYS A 245 17.81 2.39 -13.43
C LYS A 245 16.31 2.49 -13.25
N VAL A 246 15.75 1.80 -12.25
CA VAL A 246 14.33 1.84 -11.86
C VAL A 246 14.17 1.92 -10.35
N PRO A 247 13.09 2.54 -9.83
CA PRO A 247 12.83 2.52 -8.40
C PRO A 247 12.56 1.09 -7.93
N TYR A 248 12.95 0.78 -6.70
CA TYR A 248 12.76 -0.55 -6.15
C TYR A 248 11.28 -0.77 -5.84
N MET A 249 10.82 -1.99 -6.07
CA MET A 249 9.45 -2.44 -5.86
C MET A 249 9.43 -3.72 -5.02
N ILE A 250 8.28 -4.01 -4.43
CA ILE A 250 8.06 -5.25 -3.66
C ILE A 250 7.35 -6.26 -4.58
N THR A 251 8.01 -7.36 -4.93
CA THR A 251 7.42 -8.44 -5.78
C THR A 251 6.18 -9.05 -5.16
N ASN A 252 6.19 -9.28 -3.84
CA ASN A 252 5.19 -10.08 -3.16
C ASN A 252 3.83 -9.36 -3.06
N PHE A 253 3.79 -8.04 -3.22
CA PHE A 253 2.52 -7.30 -3.39
C PHE A 253 1.77 -7.73 -4.67
N ASN A 254 2.49 -8.24 -5.67
CA ASN A 254 1.93 -8.68 -6.94
C ASN A 254 1.57 -10.17 -6.95
N ARG A 255 1.69 -10.90 -5.82
CA ARG A 255 1.12 -12.24 -5.69
C ARG A 255 -0.38 -12.09 -5.48
N LEU A 256 -1.11 -12.23 -6.58
CA LEU A 256 -2.57 -12.07 -6.66
C LEU A 256 -3.34 -13.16 -5.95
N GLU A 257 -2.67 -14.28 -5.74
CA GLU A 257 -3.27 -15.52 -5.31
C GLU A 257 -3.38 -15.48 -3.78
N TYR A 258 -4.43 -14.80 -3.30
CA TYR A 258 -4.75 -14.70 -1.88
C TYR A 258 -4.99 -16.09 -1.24
N GLU A 259 -5.21 -17.13 -2.05
CA GLU A 259 -5.36 -18.51 -1.59
C GLU A 259 -4.12 -18.97 -0.81
N PHE A 260 -2.92 -18.58 -1.26
CA PHE A 260 -1.67 -18.95 -0.59
C PHE A 260 -1.49 -18.29 0.79
N MET A 261 -2.36 -17.34 1.15
CA MET A 261 -2.36 -16.69 2.47
C MET A 261 -3.29 -17.37 3.46
N LEU A 262 -4.13 -18.29 3.01
CA LEU A 262 -4.98 -19.09 3.90
C LEU A 262 -4.10 -20.08 4.65
N LYS A 263 -4.21 -20.07 5.98
CA LYS A 263 -3.54 -21.04 6.83
C LYS A 263 -4.40 -22.29 6.94
N GLU A 264 -3.81 -23.46 6.78
CA GLU A 264 -4.48 -24.75 7.05
C GLU A 264 -5.10 -24.80 8.46
#